data_AF-A0A954NU14-F1
#
_entry.id   AF-A0A954NU14-F1
#
_cell.length_a   1.000
_cell.length_b   1.000
_cell.length_c   1.000
_cell.angle_alpha   90.00
_cell.angle_beta   90.00
_cell.angle_gamma   90.00
#
_symmetry.space_group_name_H-M   'P 1'
#
loop_
_entity.id
_entity.type
_entity.pdbx_description
1 polymer ?
#
loop_
_entity_poly.entity_id
_entity_poly.type
_entity_poly.pdbx_seq_one_letter_code
_entity_poly.pdbx_strand_id
1 'polypeptide(L)' 'MIKNEAEYGKAKQELRDLEEWLDRLDQGHPVHEKGLTKAGIRKMIARLHEELGEFEGTAEVETAKG' A
#
# COMPACT_ATOMS: atom_id res chain seq x y z
N MET A 1 2.70 -4.60 9.30
CA MET A 1 1.91 -5.83 9.32
C MET A 1 0.51 -5.48 9.77
N ILE A 2 -0.45 -5.75 8.90
CA ILE A 2 -1.88 -5.50 9.08
C ILE A 2 -2.47 -6.61 9.96
N LYS A 3 -3.24 -6.24 11.00
CA LYS A 3 -3.72 -7.18 12.01
C LYS A 3 -5.23 -7.30 12.09
N ASN A 4 -5.96 -6.40 11.44
CA ASN A 4 -7.42 -6.35 11.49
C ASN A 4 -7.98 -5.64 10.25
N GLU A 5 -9.29 -5.77 10.04
CA GLU A 5 -9.98 -5.19 8.88
C GLU A 5 -9.87 -3.66 8.81
N ALA A 6 -9.79 -2.96 9.96
CA ALA A 6 -9.67 -1.50 9.96
C ALA A 6 -8.28 -1.05 9.47
N GLU A 7 -7.22 -1.74 9.87
CA GLU A 7 -5.86 -1.53 9.35
C GLU A 7 -5.76 -1.92 7.88
N TYR A 8 -6.43 -2.99 7.48
CA TYR A 8 -6.51 -3.42 6.07
C TYR A 8 -7.17 -2.36 5.20
N GLY A 9 -8.30 -1.79 5.65
CA GLY A 9 -8.97 -0.69 4.95
C GLY A 9 -8.09 0.56 4.81
N LYS A 10 -7.37 0.94 5.87
CA LYS A 10 -6.41 2.06 5.83
C LYS A 10 -5.25 1.80 4.87
N ALA A 11 -4.68 0.60 4.90
CA ALA A 11 -3.59 0.21 4.02
C ALA A 11 -4.00 0.23 2.54
N LYS A 12 -5.24 -0.18 2.20
CA LYS A 12 -5.76 -0.03 0.83
C LYS A 12 -5.90 1.42 0.40
N GLN A 13 -6.36 2.29 1.30
CA GLN A 13 -6.49 3.71 0.97
C GLN A 13 -5.11 4.33 0.75
N GLU A 14 -4.15 4.04 1.64
CA GLU A 14 -2.78 4.50 1.51
C GLU A 14 -2.12 4.00 0.21
N LEU A 15 -2.36 2.74 -0.17
CA LEU A 15 -1.89 2.19 -1.43
C LEU A 15 -2.41 2.98 -2.64
N ARG A 16 -3.71 3.27 -2.68
CA ARG A 16 -4.34 4.06 -3.76
C ARG A 16 -3.76 5.46 -3.85
N ASP A 17 -3.56 6.11 -2.71
CA ASP A 17 -3.01 7.47 -2.66
C ASP A 17 -1.56 7.48 -3.18
N LEU A 18 -0.75 6.48 -2.81
CA LEU A 18 0.63 6.32 -3.30
C LEU A 18 0.70 6.01 -4.80
N GLU A 19 -0.22 5.20 -5.33
CA GLU A 19 -0.31 4.93 -6.76
C GLU A 19 -0.68 6.18 -7.56
N GLU A 20 -1.64 6.98 -7.08
CA GLU A 20 -2.00 8.25 -7.70
C GLU A 20 -0.82 9.24 -7.68
N TRP A 21 -0.08 9.30 -6.56
CA TRP A 21 1.12 10.15 -6.47
C TRP A 21 2.21 9.70 -7.43
N LEU A 22 2.39 8.39 -7.60
CA LEU A 22 3.34 7.84 -8.56
C LEU A 22 2.96 8.21 -10.00
N ASP A 23 1.68 8.11 -10.35
CA ASP A 23 1.19 8.49 -11.68
C ASP A 23 1.42 9.99 -11.96
N ARG A 24 1.12 10.86 -11.00
CA ARG A 24 1.38 12.31 -11.10
C ARG A 24 2.85 12.62 -11.29
N LEU A 25 3.75 11.93 -10.57
CA LEU A 25 5.20 12.06 -10.76
C LEU A 25 5.65 11.59 -12.14
N ASP A 26 5.05 10.52 -12.66
CA ASP A 26 5.39 9.95 -13.97
C ASP A 26 4.93 10.86 -15.12
N GLN A 27 3.86 11.63 -14.92
CA GLN A 27 3.40 12.67 -15.84
C GLN A 27 4.27 13.95 -15.83
N GLY A 28 5.37 13.97 -15.06
CA GLY A 28 6.31 15.08 -15.03
C GLY A 28 5.82 16.26 -14.19
N HIS A 29 4.83 16.06 -13.31
CA HIS A 29 4.48 17.03 -12.29
C HIS A 29 5.44 16.86 -11.10
N PRO A 30 6.39 17.79 -10.88
CA PRO A 30 7.30 17.65 -9.76
C PRO A 30 6.53 17.81 -8.44
N VAL A 31 6.38 16.73 -7.69
CA VAL A 31 5.87 16.76 -6.32
C VAL A 31 6.95 17.43 -5.47
N HIS A 32 6.71 18.69 -5.09
CA HIS A 32 7.63 19.50 -4.28
C HIS A 32 7.55 19.18 -2.78
N GLU A 33 7.30 17.92 -2.42
CA GLU A 33 7.42 17.48 -1.03
C GLU A 33 8.83 16.96 -0.77
N LYS A 34 9.56 17.67 0.10
CA LYS A 34 10.87 17.24 0.58
C LYS A 34 10.76 15.84 1.19
N GLY A 35 11.33 14.84 0.50
CA GLY A 35 11.47 13.47 1.00
C GLY A 35 10.69 12.41 0.22
N LEU A 36 9.71 12.79 -0.62
CA LEU A 36 9.02 11.82 -1.48
C LEU A 36 9.69 11.76 -2.86
N THR A 37 10.45 10.70 -3.07
CA THR A 37 11.01 10.36 -4.39
C THR A 37 10.16 9.27 -5.05
N LYS A 38 10.14 9.23 -6.38
CA LYS A 38 9.55 8.13 -7.17
C LYS A 38 10.01 6.75 -6.68
N ALA A 39 11.29 6.62 -6.34
CA ALA A 39 11.85 5.39 -5.78
C ALA A 39 11.32 5.08 -4.37
N GLY A 40 11.13 6.10 -3.53
CA GLY A 40 10.55 5.95 -2.20
C GLY A 40 9.10 5.48 -2.26
N ILE A 41 8.28 6.11 -3.09
CA ILE A 41 6.86 5.74 -3.29
C ILE A 41 6.74 4.30 -3.79
N ARG A 42 7.55 3.90 -4.78
CA ARG A 42 7.57 2.51 -5.27
C ARG A 42 7.92 1.50 -4.17
N LYS A 43 8.84 1.84 -3.26
CA LYS A 43 9.18 0.98 -2.11
C LYS A 43 8.02 0.87 -1.12
N MET A 44 7.31 1.97 -0.86
CA MET A 44 6.14 1.98 0.02
C MET A 44 4.99 1.14 -0.57
N ILE A 45 4.71 1.29 -1.87
CA ILE A 45 3.73 0.47 -2.60
C ILE A 45 4.07 -1.03 -2.49
N ALA A 46 5.33 -1.40 -2.76
CA ALA A 46 5.76 -2.80 -2.69
C ALA A 46 5.55 -3.40 -1.29
N ARG A 47 5.90 -2.64 -0.24
CA ARG A 47 5.68 -3.05 1.15
C ARG A 47 4.19 -3.21 1.47
N LEU A 48 3.33 -2.29 1.02
CA LEU A 48 1.89 -2.39 1.26
C LEU A 48 1.28 -3.60 0.56
N HIS A 49 1.71 -3.91 -0.66
CA HIS A 49 1.28 -5.15 -1.34
C HIS A 49 1.67 -6.41 -0.56
N GLU A 50 2.90 -6.46 -0.02
CA GLU A 50 3.35 -7.57 0.83
C GLU A 50 2.47 -7.69 2.08
N GLU A 51 2.29 -6.59 2.84
CA GLU A 51 1.50 -6.60 4.07
C GLU A 51 0.01 -6.94 3.83
N LEU A 52 -0.58 -6.48 2.73
CA LEU A 52 -1.96 -6.81 2.32
C LEU A 52 -2.09 -8.29 1.95
N GLY A 53 -1.14 -8.82 1.17
CA GLY A 53 -1.13 -10.22 0.77
C GLY A 53 -0.93 -11.19 1.94
N GLU A 54 -0.07 -10.83 2.91
CA GLU A 54 0.08 -11.58 4.15
C GLU A 54 -1.26 -11.64 4.93
N PHE A 55 -1.94 -10.51 5.08
CA PHE A 55 -3.21 -10.45 5.79
C PHE A 55 -4.29 -11.30 5.10
N GLU A 56 -4.43 -11.17 3.78
CA GLU A 56 -5.38 -11.97 2.98
C GLU A 56 -5.11 -13.47 3.11
N GLY A 57 -3.85 -13.89 2.98
CA GLY A 57 -3.48 -15.30 3.15
C GLY A 57 -3.74 -15.84 4.56
N THR A 58 -3.59 -15.02 5.60
CA THR A 58 -3.94 -15.42 6.98
C THR A 58 -5.44 -15.48 7.21
N ALA A 59 -6.21 -14.52 6.71
CA ALA A 59 -7.67 -14.47 6.84
C ALA A 59 -8.37 -15.63 6.12
N GLU A 60 -7.85 -16.05 4.96
CA GLU A 60 -8.31 -17.25 4.25
C GLU A 60 -8.10 -18.53 5.08
N VAL A 61 -6.97 -18.63 5.80
CA VAL A 61 -6.69 -19.80 6.66
C VAL A 61 -7.55 -19.83 7.91
N GLU A 62 -7.90 -18.68 8.48
CA GLU A 62 -8.81 -18.61 9.64
C GLU A 62 -10.25 -18.97 9.25
N THR A 63 -10.72 -18.51 8.09
CA THR A 63 -12.06 -18.83 7.58
C THR A 63 -12.21 -20.28 7.12
N ALA A 64 -11.16 -20.92 6.59
CA ALA A 64 -11.18 -22.32 6.17
C ALA A 64 -11.13 -23.35 7.32
N LYS A 65 -10.96 -22.91 8.58
CA LYS A 65 -10.89 -23.78 9.77
C LYS A 65 -12.18 -23.82 10.60
N GLY A 66 -13.24 -23.12 10.18
CA GLY A 66 -14.58 -23.17 10.79
C GLY A 66 -15.53 -24.09 10.05
#